data_AF-A0A2A2K6R4-F1
#
_entry.id   AF-A0A2A2K6R4-F1
#
_cell.length_a   1.000
_cell.length_b   1.000
_cell.length_c   1.000
_cell.angle_alpha   90.00
_cell.angle_beta   90.00
_cell.angle_gamma   90.00
#
_symmetry.space_group_name_H-M   'P 1'
#
loop_
_entity.id
_entity.type
_entity.pdbx_description
1 polymer ?
#
loop_
_entity_poly.entity_id
_entity_poly.type
_entity_poly.pdbx_seq_one_letter_code
_entity_poly.pdbx_strand_id
1 'polypeptide(L)'
;MFIQQVNKITGKVEWIVRDEDYDLTQEIARSRFADMILDFDRNDMFYEGLKTVIPEVRSRDGYVHVLDIGTGTGLLSMMAVELGADRVSALEVFDPMANCARQIVKANQVISSRSTELEQVNGGVQRPNVIVAEVFDTELIGEGALRTFRDALDNLVAPGCRVVPSTGRMWLTPIQGVFLSKFDAPPRLPGDEGSSSNEEDSPLGVVCPGSSAVFDCQISQIDPSKFACLSEPILAFDSIKFDESLSRTVKCNQSGRVDAFLVWWDLDMDRKGGNFIDMAPKWSKQALKPYQWRDHWMQAVYFPTHKNARFDAGQEMKVVCSHDEYSLWFDAVPSNENQASVERPYCICRMHAFLTRYNIYRMHALFENEQFVDFVEQNSRNQTVICPGEGSLLGLAAAKTAKKVLVVDKNTHFREILEKYKQYYQLLNIDIYESVEKLPVEIGDSSELTVLAEPFYLTAMNPIDHLRYIHEVKMIREKYKNSNIIAYPREATLRMLPVAFTHLHNIAAPVGTVHGFDLSAFDELSYVSRLVLIMRKF
;
A
#
# COMPACT_ATOMS: atom_id res chain seq x y z
N MET A 1 26.97 -2.59 -11.06
CA MET A 1 26.59 -1.36 -10.32
C MET A 1 26.96 -1.47 -8.84
N PHE A 2 27.63 -0.47 -8.23
CA PHE A 2 27.80 -0.43 -6.77
C PHE A 2 26.50 0.04 -6.12
N ILE A 3 25.98 -0.71 -5.16
CA ILE A 3 24.75 -0.39 -4.44
C ILE A 3 25.04 -0.35 -2.95
N GLN A 4 24.50 0.67 -2.29
CA GLN A 4 24.56 0.84 -0.85
C GLN A 4 23.58 -0.13 -0.16
N GLN A 5 24.03 -0.82 0.88
CA GLN A 5 23.21 -1.74 1.68
C GLN A 5 23.50 -1.59 3.17
N VAL A 6 22.50 -1.81 4.03
CA VAL A 6 22.68 -1.89 5.48
C VAL A 6 23.04 -3.32 5.88
N ASN A 7 24.16 -3.49 6.57
CA ASN A 7 24.56 -4.74 7.19
C ASN A 7 23.55 -5.15 8.26
N LYS A 8 22.94 -6.31 8.10
CA LYS A 8 21.84 -6.79 8.95
C LYS A 8 22.24 -7.10 10.39
N ILE A 9 23.52 -7.38 10.63
CA ILE A 9 24.05 -7.70 11.97
C ILE A 9 24.45 -6.42 12.69
N THR A 10 25.18 -5.54 12.01
CA THR A 10 25.81 -4.36 12.64
C THR A 10 25.00 -3.07 12.45
N GLY A 11 24.08 -3.05 11.49
CA GLY A 11 23.35 -1.86 11.06
C GLY A 11 24.24 -0.80 10.39
N LYS A 12 25.47 -1.15 9.98
CA LYS A 12 26.37 -0.22 9.27
C LYS A 12 26.08 -0.24 7.78
N VAL A 13 26.33 0.87 7.11
CA VAL A 13 26.16 0.97 5.68
C VAL A 13 27.42 0.46 4.96
N GLU A 14 27.23 -0.43 4.00
CA GLU A 14 28.26 -1.10 3.20
C GLU A 14 27.93 -0.98 1.71
N TRP A 15 28.91 -1.26 0.84
CA TRP A 15 28.77 -1.21 -0.62
C TRP A 15 29.01 -2.58 -1.24
N ILE A 16 28.11 -3.00 -2.12
CA ILE A 16 28.21 -4.27 -2.86
C ILE A 16 28.12 -4.04 -4.37
N VAL A 17 28.68 -4.96 -5.16
CA VAL A 17 28.56 -4.93 -6.63
C VAL A 17 27.38 -5.82 -7.04
N ARG A 18 26.40 -5.25 -7.75
CA ARG A 18 25.30 -5.99 -8.40
C ARG A 18 25.45 -6.02 -9.92
N ASP A 19 24.94 -7.10 -10.49
CA ASP A 19 24.75 -7.34 -11.92
C ASP A 19 23.78 -6.32 -12.54
N GLU A 20 23.91 -6.06 -13.84
CA GLU A 20 23.10 -5.06 -14.56
C GLU A 20 21.64 -5.50 -14.72
N ASP A 21 21.39 -6.81 -14.87
CA ASP A 21 20.03 -7.38 -15.03
C ASP A 21 19.29 -7.63 -13.70
N TYR A 22 19.86 -7.18 -12.57
CA TYR A 22 19.31 -7.47 -11.25
C TYR A 22 17.94 -6.81 -11.02
N ASP A 23 17.79 -5.57 -11.49
CA ASP A 23 16.56 -4.80 -11.27
C ASP A 23 15.39 -5.40 -12.08
N LEU A 24 15.67 -5.81 -13.33
CA LEU A 24 14.73 -6.52 -14.21
C LEU A 24 14.25 -7.83 -13.59
N THR A 25 15.19 -8.62 -13.05
CA THR A 25 14.90 -9.89 -12.38
C THR A 25 14.04 -9.67 -11.13
N GLN A 26 14.33 -8.60 -10.37
CA GLN A 26 13.59 -8.26 -9.18
C GLN A 26 12.15 -7.82 -9.50
N GLU A 27 11.96 -7.07 -10.58
CA GLU A 27 10.66 -6.65 -11.07
C GLU A 27 9.78 -7.85 -11.47
N ILE A 28 10.31 -8.80 -12.26
CA ILE A 28 9.59 -10.04 -12.62
C ILE A 28 9.27 -10.89 -11.39
N ALA A 29 10.21 -11.03 -10.45
CA ALA A 29 10.01 -11.90 -9.30
C ALA A 29 9.06 -11.33 -8.24
N ARG A 30 8.85 -10.00 -8.24
CA ARG A 30 7.98 -9.28 -7.31
C ARG A 30 6.67 -8.84 -7.93
N SER A 31 6.52 -8.95 -9.24
CA SER A 31 5.29 -8.61 -9.91
C SER A 31 4.17 -9.51 -9.41
N ARG A 32 2.99 -8.91 -9.20
CA ARG A 32 1.77 -9.61 -8.77
C ARG A 32 1.07 -10.31 -9.94
N PHE A 33 1.80 -10.62 -11.02
CA PHE A 33 1.22 -11.19 -12.24
C PHE A 33 0.58 -12.56 -12.00
N ALA A 34 1.06 -13.34 -11.03
CA ALA A 34 0.53 -14.69 -10.80
C ALA A 34 -0.93 -14.69 -10.32
N ASP A 35 -1.28 -13.96 -9.26
CA ASP A 35 -2.69 -13.91 -8.82
C ASP A 35 -3.55 -13.11 -9.79
N MET A 36 -2.98 -12.12 -10.48
CA MET A 36 -3.63 -11.38 -11.56
C MET A 36 -4.10 -12.31 -12.69
N ILE A 37 -3.27 -13.28 -13.09
CA ILE A 37 -3.62 -14.26 -14.12
C ILE A 37 -4.54 -15.36 -13.57
N LEU A 38 -4.39 -15.73 -12.29
CA LEU A 38 -5.25 -16.71 -11.61
C LEU A 38 -6.58 -16.14 -11.10
N ASP A 39 -6.85 -14.85 -11.33
CA ASP A 39 -8.13 -14.23 -11.03
C ASP A 39 -9.17 -14.59 -12.11
N PHE A 40 -9.88 -15.68 -11.87
CA PHE A 40 -10.86 -16.20 -12.80
C PHE A 40 -12.04 -15.24 -13.05
N ASP A 41 -12.51 -14.51 -12.03
CA ASP A 41 -13.60 -13.55 -12.24
C ASP A 41 -13.16 -12.36 -13.10
N ARG A 42 -11.94 -11.85 -12.88
CA ARG A 42 -11.35 -10.85 -13.78
C ARG A 42 -11.32 -11.38 -15.21
N ASN A 43 -10.75 -12.57 -15.42
CA ASN A 43 -10.60 -13.16 -16.75
C ASN A 43 -11.96 -13.39 -17.43
N ASP A 44 -12.95 -13.92 -16.71
CA ASP A 44 -14.31 -14.11 -17.18
C ASP A 44 -14.95 -12.79 -17.63
N MET A 45 -14.77 -11.71 -16.87
CA MET A 45 -15.39 -10.41 -17.17
C MET A 45 -14.76 -9.73 -18.39
N PHE A 46 -13.45 -9.82 -18.57
CA PHE A 46 -12.82 -9.37 -19.82
C PHE A 46 -13.29 -10.19 -21.02
N TYR A 47 -13.40 -11.52 -20.87
CA TYR A 47 -13.93 -12.40 -21.92
C TYR A 47 -15.36 -12.03 -22.30
N GLU A 48 -16.27 -11.87 -21.34
CA GLU A 48 -17.67 -11.49 -21.61
C GLU A 48 -17.82 -10.08 -22.19
N GLY A 49 -16.96 -9.13 -21.78
CA GLY A 49 -16.86 -7.81 -22.40
C GLY A 49 -16.47 -7.89 -23.89
N LEU A 50 -15.39 -8.61 -24.19
CA LEU A 50 -14.93 -8.84 -25.57
C LEU A 50 -15.96 -9.60 -26.40
N LYS A 51 -16.61 -10.60 -25.83
CA LYS A 51 -17.66 -11.42 -26.47
C LYS A 51 -18.89 -10.59 -26.85
N THR A 52 -19.15 -9.51 -26.13
CA THR A 52 -20.18 -8.53 -26.45
C THR A 52 -19.71 -7.55 -27.53
N VAL A 53 -18.50 -7.00 -27.37
CA VAL A 53 -17.99 -5.92 -28.22
C VAL A 53 -17.58 -6.39 -29.61
N ILE A 54 -16.93 -7.55 -29.74
CA ILE A 54 -16.40 -8.05 -31.03
C ILE A 54 -17.53 -8.27 -32.05
N PRO A 55 -18.65 -8.97 -31.75
CA PRO A 55 -19.76 -9.12 -32.68
C PRO A 55 -20.47 -7.80 -33.01
N GLU A 56 -20.56 -6.87 -32.05
CA GLU A 56 -21.14 -5.52 -32.24
C GLU A 56 -20.33 -4.75 -33.30
N VAL A 57 -19.01 -4.68 -33.11
CA VAL A 57 -18.10 -3.99 -34.03
C VAL A 57 -18.02 -4.70 -35.37
N ARG A 58 -18.02 -6.04 -35.41
CA ARG A 58 -18.06 -6.80 -36.67
C ARG A 58 -19.32 -6.48 -37.48
N SER A 59 -20.48 -6.42 -36.82
CA SER A 59 -21.74 -6.10 -37.48
C SER A 59 -21.78 -4.67 -38.02
N ARG A 60 -21.09 -3.74 -37.35
CA ARG A 60 -21.01 -2.32 -37.75
C ARG A 60 -19.98 -2.08 -38.86
N ASP A 61 -18.79 -2.64 -38.74
CA ASP A 61 -17.61 -2.26 -39.53
C ASP A 61 -17.18 -3.36 -40.52
N GLY A 62 -17.69 -4.59 -40.38
CA GLY A 62 -17.30 -5.76 -41.19
C GLY A 62 -15.93 -6.37 -40.84
N TYR A 63 -15.09 -5.63 -40.09
CA TYR A 63 -13.74 -6.01 -39.70
C TYR A 63 -13.44 -5.57 -38.26
N VAL A 64 -12.76 -6.41 -37.49
CA VAL A 64 -12.43 -6.17 -36.07
C VAL A 64 -10.92 -6.19 -35.87
N HIS A 65 -10.36 -5.04 -35.52
CA HIS A 65 -8.97 -4.88 -35.11
C HIS A 65 -8.91 -4.44 -33.64
N VAL A 66 -8.43 -5.34 -32.80
CA VAL A 66 -8.27 -5.14 -31.36
C VAL A 66 -6.87 -4.60 -31.05
N LEU A 67 -6.81 -3.56 -30.23
CA LEU A 67 -5.59 -3.06 -29.59
C LEU A 67 -5.61 -3.52 -28.13
N ASP A 68 -4.68 -4.40 -27.76
CA ASP A 68 -4.47 -4.86 -26.39
C ASP A 68 -3.32 -4.06 -25.75
N ILE A 69 -3.61 -3.22 -24.75
CA ILE A 69 -2.61 -2.33 -24.13
C ILE A 69 -2.25 -2.88 -22.74
N GLY A 70 -0.96 -3.14 -22.53
CA GLY A 70 -0.50 -3.82 -21.31
C GLY A 70 -0.76 -5.32 -21.40
N THR A 71 -0.36 -5.94 -22.51
CA THR A 71 -0.79 -7.31 -22.83
C THR A 71 -0.27 -8.37 -21.85
N GLY A 72 0.81 -8.09 -21.12
CA GLY A 72 1.41 -9.02 -20.17
C GLY A 72 1.79 -10.34 -20.83
N THR A 73 1.06 -11.41 -20.51
CA THR A 73 1.25 -12.75 -21.13
C THR A 73 0.60 -12.91 -22.49
N GLY A 74 -0.22 -11.95 -22.94
CA GLY A 74 -1.02 -12.07 -24.15
C GLY A 74 -2.40 -12.69 -23.93
N LEU A 75 -2.83 -12.91 -22.68
CA LEU A 75 -4.09 -13.59 -22.36
C LEU A 75 -5.31 -12.93 -23.03
N LEU A 76 -5.47 -11.62 -22.89
CA LEU A 76 -6.61 -10.88 -23.45
C LEU A 76 -6.56 -10.87 -24.98
N SER A 77 -5.37 -10.74 -25.56
CA SER A 77 -5.14 -10.92 -27.00
C SER A 77 -5.58 -12.29 -27.51
N MET A 78 -5.31 -13.37 -26.79
CA MET A 78 -5.74 -14.72 -27.18
C MET A 78 -7.26 -14.88 -27.08
N MET A 79 -7.90 -14.34 -26.03
CA MET A 79 -9.36 -14.30 -25.91
C MET A 79 -10.00 -13.56 -27.09
N ALA A 80 -9.44 -12.43 -27.49
CA ALA A 80 -9.93 -11.66 -28.63
C ALA A 80 -9.85 -12.45 -29.95
N VAL A 81 -8.76 -13.18 -30.19
CA VAL A 81 -8.64 -14.06 -31.39
C VAL A 81 -9.65 -15.19 -31.35
N GLU A 82 -9.83 -15.87 -30.22
CA GLU A 82 -10.79 -16.96 -30.07
C GLU A 82 -12.23 -16.49 -30.34
N LEU A 83 -12.57 -15.28 -29.88
CA LEU A 83 -13.86 -14.63 -30.11
C LEU A 83 -14.03 -14.09 -31.53
N GLY A 84 -13.03 -14.29 -32.39
CA GLY A 84 -13.07 -13.96 -33.81
C GLY A 84 -12.69 -12.53 -34.12
N ALA A 85 -11.73 -11.91 -33.43
CA ALA A 85 -11.07 -10.71 -33.94
C ALA A 85 -10.28 -11.05 -35.23
N ASP A 86 -10.34 -10.19 -36.24
CA ASP A 86 -9.60 -10.41 -37.50
C ASP A 86 -8.11 -10.06 -37.36
N ARG A 87 -7.79 -9.16 -36.41
CA ARG A 87 -6.42 -8.78 -36.06
C ARG A 87 -6.33 -8.33 -34.62
N VAL A 88 -5.24 -8.67 -33.96
CA VAL A 88 -4.87 -8.14 -32.65
C VAL A 88 -3.46 -7.54 -32.72
N SER A 89 -3.33 -6.30 -32.26
CA SER A 89 -2.05 -5.65 -32.00
C SER A 89 -1.88 -5.51 -30.49
N ALA A 90 -0.85 -6.14 -29.94
CA ALA A 90 -0.62 -6.21 -28.50
C ALA A 90 0.59 -5.35 -28.11
N LEU A 91 0.44 -4.52 -27.09
CA LEU A 91 1.48 -3.62 -26.59
C LEU A 91 1.93 -4.06 -25.21
N GLU A 92 3.24 -4.19 -25.02
CA GLU A 92 3.86 -4.43 -23.72
C GLU A 92 5.12 -3.56 -23.62
N VAL A 93 5.24 -2.79 -22.54
CA VAL A 93 6.38 -1.89 -22.33
C VAL A 93 7.56 -2.64 -21.72
N PHE A 94 7.30 -3.70 -20.96
CA PHE A 94 8.30 -4.44 -20.24
C PHE A 94 8.84 -5.60 -21.08
N ASP A 95 10.04 -5.42 -21.62
CA ASP A 95 10.64 -6.33 -22.61
C ASP A 95 10.64 -7.83 -22.25
N PRO A 96 10.92 -8.25 -21.00
CA PRO A 96 10.81 -9.67 -20.63
C PRO A 96 9.40 -10.21 -20.80
N MET A 97 8.38 -9.43 -20.44
CA MET A 97 6.99 -9.82 -20.62
C MET A 97 6.57 -9.76 -22.08
N ALA A 98 7.05 -8.79 -22.86
CA ALA A 98 6.82 -8.76 -24.31
C ALA A 98 7.39 -10.00 -25.01
N ASN A 99 8.58 -10.45 -24.59
CA ASN A 99 9.19 -11.69 -25.06
C ASN A 99 8.40 -12.93 -24.62
N CYS A 100 7.89 -12.95 -23.39
CA CYS A 100 6.99 -13.99 -22.90
C CYS A 100 5.72 -14.07 -23.76
N ALA A 101 5.05 -12.93 -24.00
CA ALA A 101 3.87 -12.85 -24.86
C ALA A 101 4.15 -13.33 -26.28
N ARG A 102 5.31 -13.01 -26.89
CA ARG A 102 5.69 -13.51 -28.22
C ARG A 102 5.82 -15.04 -28.27
N GLN A 103 6.27 -15.67 -27.18
CA GLN A 103 6.39 -17.13 -27.10
C GLN A 103 5.02 -17.80 -26.98
N ILE A 104 4.13 -17.20 -26.20
CA ILE A 104 2.76 -17.69 -25.95
C ILE A 104 1.88 -17.46 -27.18
N VAL A 105 1.83 -16.22 -27.67
CA VAL A 105 0.94 -15.78 -28.75
C VAL A 105 1.62 -15.97 -30.11
N LYS A 106 1.59 -17.21 -30.62
CA LYS A 106 2.22 -17.57 -31.92
C LYS A 106 1.59 -16.88 -33.15
N ALA A 107 0.45 -16.20 -33.02
CA ALA A 107 -0.37 -15.72 -34.15
C ALA A 107 -0.66 -14.20 -34.21
N ASN A 108 -0.12 -13.37 -33.31
CA ASN A 108 -0.39 -11.92 -33.28
C ASN A 108 0.88 -11.06 -33.28
N GLN A 109 0.74 -9.76 -33.58
CA GLN A 109 1.84 -8.79 -33.55
C GLN A 109 1.99 -8.21 -32.14
N VAL A 110 3.01 -8.67 -31.39
CA VAL A 110 3.39 -8.11 -30.09
C VAL A 110 4.49 -7.05 -30.27
N ILE A 111 4.18 -5.80 -29.93
CA ILE A 111 5.07 -4.64 -30.04
C ILE A 111 5.63 -4.32 -28.64
N SER A 112 6.96 -4.31 -28.51
CA SER A 112 7.64 -3.79 -27.30
C SER A 112 7.60 -2.27 -27.33
N SER A 113 6.59 -1.65 -26.72
CA SER A 113 6.47 -0.19 -26.66
C SER A 113 5.37 0.22 -25.69
N ARG A 114 5.50 1.42 -25.13
CA ARG A 114 4.40 2.08 -24.42
C ARG A 114 3.40 2.66 -25.42
N SER A 115 2.10 2.52 -25.14
CA SER A 115 1.04 3.07 -26.02
C SER A 115 1.19 4.57 -26.27
N THR A 116 1.64 5.34 -25.28
CA THR A 116 1.84 6.79 -25.36
C THR A 116 3.02 7.22 -26.23
N GLU A 117 3.90 6.29 -26.61
CA GLU A 117 5.08 6.55 -27.46
C GLU A 117 4.84 6.17 -28.93
N LEU A 118 3.69 5.55 -29.23
CA LEU A 118 3.33 5.15 -30.57
C LEU A 118 2.61 6.27 -31.32
N GLU A 119 3.16 6.70 -32.45
CA GLU A 119 2.46 7.60 -33.37
C GLU A 119 1.39 6.87 -34.17
N GLN A 120 1.64 5.60 -34.53
CA GLN A 120 0.71 4.75 -35.28
C GLN A 120 0.90 3.27 -34.93
N VAL A 121 -0.20 2.51 -34.89
CA VAL A 121 -0.15 1.06 -34.79
C VAL A 121 0.18 0.46 -36.17
N ASN A 122 1.45 0.11 -36.39
CA ASN A 122 1.95 -0.67 -37.52
C ASN A 122 1.64 -0.14 -38.94
N GLY A 123 2.26 0.98 -39.32
CA GLY A 123 2.56 1.28 -40.73
C GLY A 123 1.37 1.53 -41.67
N GLY A 124 0.19 1.89 -41.15
CA GLY A 124 -0.87 2.53 -41.94
C GLY A 124 -1.91 1.63 -42.61
N VAL A 125 -2.07 0.35 -42.24
CA VAL A 125 -3.06 -0.54 -42.91
C VAL A 125 -4.51 -0.27 -42.47
N GLN A 126 -4.81 -0.22 -41.16
CA GLN A 126 -6.12 0.19 -40.61
C GLN A 126 -6.03 0.41 -39.09
N ARG A 127 -6.57 1.52 -38.57
CA ARG A 127 -6.57 1.81 -37.12
C ARG A 127 -7.44 0.80 -36.35
N PRO A 128 -7.05 0.36 -35.14
CA PRO A 128 -7.90 -0.46 -34.27
C PRO A 128 -9.27 0.19 -34.02
N ASN A 129 -10.31 -0.63 -33.91
CA ASN A 129 -11.68 -0.20 -33.60
C ASN A 129 -12.22 -0.82 -32.31
N VAL A 130 -11.39 -1.60 -31.61
CA VAL A 130 -11.61 -2.08 -30.24
C VAL A 130 -10.33 -1.86 -29.43
N ILE A 131 -10.46 -1.33 -28.22
CA ILE A 131 -9.39 -1.35 -27.20
C ILE A 131 -9.79 -2.38 -26.14
N VAL A 132 -8.83 -3.19 -25.73
CA VAL A 132 -8.87 -3.90 -24.46
C VAL A 132 -7.64 -3.51 -23.65
N ALA A 133 -7.81 -3.16 -22.39
CA ALA A 133 -6.69 -2.82 -21.53
C ALA A 133 -7.02 -3.14 -20.07
N GLU A 134 -6.09 -3.81 -19.42
CA GLU A 134 -6.07 -4.03 -17.98
C GLU A 134 -4.79 -3.38 -17.46
N VAL A 135 -4.94 -2.12 -17.06
CA VAL A 135 -3.86 -1.21 -16.63
C VAL A 135 -4.29 -0.47 -15.38
N PHE A 136 -4.97 -1.20 -14.49
CA PHE A 136 -5.62 -0.66 -13.30
C PHE A 136 -4.90 -1.20 -12.07
N ASP A 137 -4.81 -0.37 -11.04
CA ASP A 137 -4.33 -0.77 -9.72
C ASP A 137 -5.43 -0.64 -8.67
N THR A 138 -5.07 -0.76 -7.39
CA THR A 138 -6.04 -0.55 -6.30
C THR A 138 -6.65 0.86 -6.31
N GLU A 139 -5.94 1.87 -6.83
CA GLU A 139 -6.44 3.25 -6.97
C GLU A 139 -7.14 3.50 -8.32
N LEU A 140 -7.35 2.47 -9.16
CA LEU A 140 -7.84 2.53 -10.54
C LEU A 140 -6.87 3.25 -11.51
N ILE A 141 -6.34 4.40 -11.12
CA ILE A 141 -5.59 5.31 -11.99
C ILE A 141 -4.08 5.30 -11.74
N GLY A 142 -3.59 4.63 -10.70
CA GLY A 142 -2.19 4.72 -10.25
C GLY A 142 -1.17 4.14 -11.24
N GLU A 143 -1.60 3.27 -12.14
CA GLU A 143 -0.80 2.74 -13.25
C GLU A 143 -0.94 3.55 -14.56
N GLY A 144 -1.55 4.74 -14.50
CA GLY A 144 -1.65 5.68 -15.62
C GLY A 144 -2.79 5.37 -16.59
N ALA A 145 -3.84 4.68 -16.14
CA ALA A 145 -5.02 4.35 -16.94
C ALA A 145 -5.59 5.58 -17.68
N LEU A 146 -5.70 6.73 -17.00
CA LEU A 146 -6.27 7.96 -17.57
C LEU A 146 -5.56 8.41 -18.84
N ARG A 147 -4.23 8.48 -18.82
CA ARG A 147 -3.43 8.86 -19.99
C ARG A 147 -3.45 7.78 -21.05
N THR A 148 -3.31 6.51 -20.65
CA THR A 148 -3.34 5.38 -21.57
C THR A 148 -4.61 5.36 -22.42
N PHE A 149 -5.78 5.50 -21.80
CA PHE A 149 -7.05 5.53 -22.54
C PHE A 149 -7.21 6.82 -23.36
N ARG A 150 -6.87 7.98 -22.81
CA ARG A 150 -7.00 9.25 -23.53
C ARG A 150 -6.15 9.28 -24.80
N ASP A 151 -4.86 9.00 -24.68
CA ASP A 151 -3.93 9.06 -25.80
C ASP A 151 -4.26 8.00 -26.86
N ALA A 152 -4.69 6.80 -26.43
CA ALA A 152 -5.13 5.74 -27.36
C ALA A 152 -6.39 6.13 -28.13
N LEU A 153 -7.40 6.70 -27.46
CA LEU A 153 -8.65 7.16 -28.07
C LEU A 153 -8.43 8.31 -29.06
N ASP A 154 -7.53 9.23 -28.74
CA ASP A 154 -7.26 10.41 -29.58
C ASP A 154 -6.39 10.06 -30.79
N ASN A 155 -5.38 9.19 -30.62
CA ASN A 155 -4.31 9.02 -31.61
C ASN A 155 -4.28 7.66 -32.30
N LEU A 156 -4.59 6.58 -31.57
CA LEU A 156 -4.29 5.23 -32.05
C LEU A 156 -5.45 4.57 -32.76
N VAL A 157 -6.69 4.88 -32.39
CA VAL A 157 -7.88 4.13 -32.82
C VAL A 157 -8.75 4.87 -33.85
N ALA A 158 -9.68 4.12 -34.45
CA ALA A 158 -10.69 4.63 -35.36
C ALA A 158 -11.83 5.35 -34.60
N PRO A 159 -12.50 6.34 -35.22
CA PRO A 159 -13.71 6.94 -34.65
C PRO A 159 -14.77 5.89 -34.32
N GLY A 160 -15.44 6.03 -33.17
CA GLY A 160 -16.43 5.05 -32.71
C GLY A 160 -15.82 3.77 -32.15
N CYS A 161 -14.52 3.76 -31.81
CA CYS A 161 -13.88 2.67 -31.11
C CYS A 161 -14.66 2.25 -29.85
N ARG A 162 -14.77 0.93 -29.63
CA ARG A 162 -15.31 0.37 -28.38
C ARG A 162 -14.16 0.03 -27.44
N VAL A 163 -14.35 0.23 -26.14
CA VAL A 163 -13.31 -0.04 -25.12
C VAL A 163 -13.82 -1.08 -24.14
N VAL A 164 -12.98 -2.04 -23.77
CA VAL A 164 -13.20 -3.01 -22.69
C VAL A 164 -12.09 -2.82 -21.64
N PRO A 165 -12.42 -2.40 -20.40
CA PRO A 165 -13.74 -2.00 -19.92
C PRO A 165 -14.24 -0.68 -20.53
N SER A 166 -15.56 -0.48 -20.58
CA SER A 166 -16.19 0.70 -21.18
C SER A 166 -16.37 1.87 -20.19
N THR A 167 -16.44 1.59 -18.90
CA THR A 167 -16.56 2.59 -17.83
C THR A 167 -15.86 2.09 -16.56
N GLY A 168 -15.18 2.98 -15.84
CA GLY A 168 -14.73 2.73 -14.47
C GLY A 168 -15.37 3.73 -13.52
N ARG A 169 -15.75 3.28 -12.32
CA ARG A 169 -16.40 4.10 -11.29
C ARG A 169 -15.64 3.98 -9.98
N MET A 170 -15.20 5.10 -9.43
CA MET A 170 -14.55 5.16 -8.12
C MET A 170 -15.59 5.45 -7.04
N TRP A 171 -15.66 4.59 -6.03
CA TRP A 171 -16.57 4.67 -4.91
C TRP A 171 -15.81 4.92 -3.62
N LEU A 172 -16.44 5.63 -2.70
CA LEU A 172 -15.93 5.78 -1.34
C LEU A 172 -17.05 5.73 -0.31
N THR A 173 -16.69 5.39 0.93
CA THR A 173 -17.58 5.52 2.09
C THR A 173 -16.82 6.14 3.26
N PRO A 174 -17.30 7.28 3.81
CA PRO A 174 -16.78 7.84 5.05
C PRO A 174 -17.16 6.96 6.24
N ILE A 175 -16.21 6.72 7.13
CA ILE A 175 -16.40 5.86 8.30
C ILE A 175 -15.91 6.52 9.59
N GLN A 176 -16.53 6.13 10.70
CA GLN A 176 -15.93 6.27 12.04
C GLN A 176 -15.32 4.91 12.43
N GLY A 177 -14.06 4.86 12.82
CA GLY A 177 -13.36 3.62 13.12
C GLY A 177 -12.00 3.86 13.77
N VAL A 178 -11.99 3.86 15.11
CA VAL A 178 -10.76 4.06 15.92
C VAL A 178 -9.66 3.05 15.58
N PHE A 179 -10.02 1.85 15.11
CA PHE A 179 -9.04 0.88 14.63
C PHE A 179 -8.24 1.40 13.43
N LEU A 180 -8.91 1.98 12.44
CA LEU A 180 -8.27 2.48 11.22
C LEU A 180 -7.52 3.79 11.47
N SER A 181 -8.02 4.66 12.36
CA SER A 181 -7.31 5.90 12.70
C SER A 181 -5.92 5.63 13.29
N LYS A 182 -5.69 4.49 13.95
CA LYS A 182 -4.37 4.11 14.52
C LYS A 182 -3.28 3.86 13.48
N PHE A 183 -3.62 3.73 12.20
CA PHE A 183 -2.65 3.62 11.11
C PHE A 183 -2.13 4.99 10.63
N ASP A 184 -2.75 6.08 11.08
CA ASP A 184 -2.39 7.45 10.69
C ASP A 184 -2.15 8.36 11.90
N ALA A 185 -2.93 8.26 12.97
CA ALA A 185 -2.80 9.12 14.14
C ALA A 185 -1.43 8.93 14.84
N PRO A 186 -0.74 10.01 15.25
CA PRO A 186 0.43 9.90 16.12
C PRO A 186 0.11 9.12 17.41
N PRO A 187 0.92 8.13 17.79
CA PRO A 187 0.73 7.40 19.05
C PRO A 187 0.79 8.32 20.27
N ARG A 188 -0.02 8.03 21.29
CA ARG A 188 0.06 8.70 22.60
C ARG A 188 0.71 7.78 23.62
N LEU A 189 1.42 8.36 24.60
CA LEU A 189 2.07 7.55 25.65
C LEU A 189 1.00 6.92 26.57
N PRO A 190 1.31 5.78 27.21
CA PRO A 190 0.34 5.11 28.09
C PRO A 190 -0.21 6.03 29.18
N GLY A 191 -1.53 6.16 29.23
CA GLY A 191 -2.25 7.03 30.17
C GLY A 191 -2.51 8.46 29.66
N ASP A 192 -2.08 8.81 28.44
CA ASP A 192 -2.49 10.05 27.78
C ASP A 192 -3.73 9.83 26.90
N GLU A 193 -4.88 10.34 27.35
CA GLU A 193 -6.15 10.31 26.61
C GLU A 193 -6.25 11.42 25.55
N GLY A 194 -5.31 12.38 25.56
CA GLY A 194 -5.33 13.57 24.72
C GLY A 194 -6.39 14.60 25.12
N SER A 195 -6.33 15.77 24.52
CA SER A 195 -7.31 16.84 24.71
C SER A 195 -8.40 16.76 23.64
N SER A 196 -9.64 16.53 24.08
CA SER A 196 -10.82 16.61 23.20
C SER A 196 -11.22 18.04 22.84
N SER A 197 -10.68 19.05 23.53
CA SER A 197 -11.04 20.46 23.36
C SER A 197 -10.01 21.26 22.57
N ASN A 198 -8.79 20.73 22.36
CA ASN A 198 -7.74 21.42 21.62
C ASN A 198 -7.51 20.72 20.28
N GLU A 199 -7.97 21.35 19.20
CA GLU A 199 -7.83 20.81 17.84
C GLU A 199 -6.36 20.69 17.40
N GLU A 200 -5.44 21.42 18.04
CA GLU A 200 -4.00 21.40 17.76
C GLU A 200 -3.22 20.37 18.62
N ASP A 201 -3.92 19.57 19.43
CA ASP A 201 -3.28 18.67 20.38
C ASP A 201 -2.59 17.46 19.70
N SER A 202 -1.27 17.54 19.55
CA SER A 202 -0.46 16.52 18.90
C SER A 202 0.93 16.42 19.54
N PRO A 203 1.39 15.21 19.91
CA PRO A 203 2.76 14.98 20.38
C PRO A 203 3.86 15.37 19.39
N LEU A 204 3.51 15.60 18.13
CA LEU A 204 4.44 16.02 17.08
C LEU A 204 4.52 17.54 16.90
N GLY A 205 3.79 18.31 17.71
CA GLY A 205 3.71 19.77 17.70
C GLY A 205 2.92 20.35 16.51
N VAL A 206 2.35 19.49 15.66
CA VAL A 206 1.53 19.87 14.49
C VAL A 206 0.46 18.82 14.24
N VAL A 207 -0.70 19.26 13.74
CA VAL A 207 -1.74 18.37 13.19
C VAL A 207 -1.38 18.06 11.75
N CYS A 208 -0.94 16.83 11.51
CA CYS A 208 -0.49 16.41 10.18
C CYS A 208 -1.66 15.83 9.37
N PRO A 209 -1.79 16.17 8.08
CA PRO A 209 -2.81 15.55 7.23
C PRO A 209 -2.51 14.06 6.94
N GLY A 210 -1.26 13.61 7.11
CA GLY A 210 -0.84 12.22 6.91
C GLY A 210 0.15 12.06 5.76
N SER A 211 0.28 10.84 5.26
CA SER A 211 1.00 10.54 4.01
C SER A 211 0.04 10.59 2.81
N SER A 212 0.54 11.07 1.66
CA SER A 212 -0.12 10.98 0.35
C SER A 212 0.00 9.60 -0.30
N ALA A 213 0.79 8.69 0.28
CA ALA A 213 0.89 7.33 -0.21
C ALA A 213 -0.39 6.55 0.09
N VAL A 214 -0.84 5.78 -0.88
CA VAL A 214 -1.98 4.87 -0.73
C VAL A 214 -1.77 3.91 0.44
N PHE A 215 -2.88 3.61 1.12
CA PHE A 215 -2.93 2.53 2.09
C PHE A 215 -3.85 1.43 1.54
N ASP A 216 -3.29 0.57 0.71
CA ASP A 216 -3.93 -0.61 0.16
C ASP A 216 -4.05 -1.70 1.24
N CYS A 217 -5.25 -2.25 1.39
CA CYS A 217 -5.47 -3.36 2.32
C CYS A 217 -6.69 -4.21 1.94
N GLN A 218 -6.70 -5.46 2.39
CA GLN A 218 -7.86 -6.33 2.27
C GLN A 218 -8.92 -5.88 3.29
N ILE A 219 -9.68 -4.81 2.99
CA ILE A 219 -10.72 -4.24 3.88
C ILE A 219 -11.78 -5.29 4.24
N SER A 220 -11.98 -6.28 3.36
CA SER A 220 -12.82 -7.45 3.61
C SER A 220 -12.39 -8.31 4.82
N GLN A 221 -11.15 -8.18 5.29
CA GLN A 221 -10.62 -8.88 6.48
C GLN A 221 -10.73 -8.04 7.76
N ILE A 222 -11.20 -6.79 7.67
CA ILE A 222 -11.46 -5.95 8.83
C ILE A 222 -12.83 -6.34 9.39
N ASP A 223 -12.88 -6.68 10.67
CA ASP A 223 -14.14 -6.95 11.38
C ASP A 223 -15.06 -5.72 11.28
N PRO A 224 -16.28 -5.86 10.70
CA PRO A 224 -17.24 -4.76 10.60
C PRO A 224 -17.60 -4.12 11.95
N SER A 225 -17.37 -4.77 13.10
CA SER A 225 -17.58 -4.14 14.41
C SER A 225 -16.56 -3.05 14.74
N LYS A 226 -15.45 -2.96 13.98
CA LYS A 226 -14.35 -2.01 14.23
C LYS A 226 -14.56 -0.65 13.58
N PHE A 227 -15.60 -0.49 12.78
CA PHE A 227 -15.95 0.77 12.14
C PHE A 227 -17.45 0.87 11.89
N ALA A 228 -17.92 2.08 11.61
CA ALA A 228 -19.30 2.40 11.33
C ALA A 228 -19.38 3.32 10.11
N CYS A 229 -20.11 2.91 9.07
CA CYS A 229 -20.29 3.73 7.87
C CYS A 229 -21.18 4.93 8.16
N LEU A 230 -20.70 6.14 7.89
CA LEU A 230 -21.43 7.38 8.16
C LEU A 230 -22.43 7.71 7.06
N SER A 231 -22.31 7.10 5.89
CA SER A 231 -23.26 7.20 4.78
C SER A 231 -23.31 5.92 3.95
N GLU A 232 -24.22 5.88 2.99
CA GLU A 232 -24.11 4.96 1.87
C GLU A 232 -22.87 5.28 1.01
N PRO A 233 -22.35 4.32 0.22
CA PRO A 233 -21.32 4.54 -0.78
C PRO A 233 -21.62 5.71 -1.73
N ILE A 234 -20.58 6.49 -2.02
CA ILE A 234 -20.63 7.71 -2.82
C ILE A 234 -19.82 7.49 -4.09
N LEU A 235 -20.43 7.77 -5.25
CA LEU A 235 -19.70 7.81 -6.51
C LEU A 235 -18.81 9.07 -6.55
N ALA A 236 -17.50 8.88 -6.41
CA ALA A 236 -16.52 9.94 -6.47
C ALA A 236 -16.31 10.38 -7.93
N PHE A 237 -15.87 9.46 -8.79
CA PHE A 237 -15.46 9.73 -10.17
C PHE A 237 -15.93 8.64 -11.13
N ASP A 238 -16.21 9.03 -12.37
CA ASP A 238 -16.64 8.13 -13.46
C ASP A 238 -16.16 8.62 -14.85
N SER A 239 -15.22 9.55 -14.90
CA SER A 239 -14.82 10.25 -16.13
C SER A 239 -13.32 10.24 -16.35
N ILE A 240 -12.89 10.22 -17.63
CA ILE A 240 -11.47 10.31 -18.00
C ILE A 240 -11.10 11.79 -18.03
N LYS A 241 -10.75 12.37 -16.88
CA LYS A 241 -10.23 13.73 -16.72
C LYS A 241 -8.89 13.71 -16.01
N PHE A 242 -8.12 14.78 -16.16
CA PHE A 242 -6.93 15.02 -15.35
C PHE A 242 -7.26 16.16 -14.38
N ASP A 243 -6.67 16.13 -13.18
CA ASP A 243 -6.76 17.20 -12.20
C ASP A 243 -8.21 17.61 -11.88
N GLU A 244 -9.05 16.64 -11.53
CA GLU A 244 -10.47 16.86 -11.23
C GLU A 244 -10.70 16.95 -9.71
N SER A 245 -11.52 17.92 -9.30
CA SER A 245 -12.03 18.02 -7.93
C SER A 245 -13.54 18.23 -7.96
N LEU A 246 -14.26 17.38 -7.23
CA LEU A 246 -15.72 17.35 -7.19
C LEU A 246 -16.21 17.31 -5.74
N SER A 247 -17.28 18.03 -5.47
CA SER A 247 -18.00 17.92 -4.20
C SER A 247 -19.20 16.98 -4.35
N ARG A 248 -19.34 16.02 -3.44
CA ARG A 248 -20.48 15.12 -3.32
C ARG A 248 -21.19 15.41 -2.00
N THR A 249 -22.49 15.67 -2.05
CA THR A 249 -23.29 15.89 -0.85
C THR A 249 -24.03 14.60 -0.51
N VAL A 250 -23.91 14.15 0.74
CA VAL A 250 -24.57 12.95 1.24
C VAL A 250 -25.20 13.23 2.61
N LYS A 251 -26.27 12.52 2.95
CA LYS A 251 -26.85 12.58 4.30
C LYS A 251 -26.17 11.57 5.21
N CYS A 252 -25.82 12.01 6.42
CA CYS A 252 -25.25 11.13 7.43
C CYS A 252 -26.32 10.18 7.96
N ASN A 253 -26.05 8.87 7.89
CA ASN A 253 -26.91 7.82 8.42
C ASN A 253 -26.87 7.78 9.96
N GLN A 254 -25.79 8.26 10.56
CA GLN A 254 -25.56 8.29 12.01
C GLN A 254 -24.60 9.43 12.39
N SER A 255 -24.66 9.87 13.65
CA SER A 255 -23.71 10.86 14.17
C SER A 255 -22.33 10.24 14.35
N GLY A 256 -21.27 10.97 13.98
CA GLY A 256 -19.92 10.49 14.17
C GLY A 256 -18.83 11.41 13.63
N ARG A 257 -17.57 11.03 13.89
CA ARG A 257 -16.37 11.65 13.31
C ARG A 257 -15.93 10.87 12.08
N VAL A 258 -15.55 11.56 11.01
CA VAL A 258 -14.92 10.93 9.85
C VAL A 258 -13.48 10.60 10.21
N ASP A 259 -13.19 9.33 10.49
CA ASP A 259 -11.85 8.85 10.82
C ASP A 259 -11.06 8.44 9.57
N ALA A 260 -11.76 7.94 8.55
CA ALA A 260 -11.19 7.50 7.29
C ALA A 260 -12.26 7.40 6.19
N PHE A 261 -11.80 7.19 4.96
CA PHE A 261 -12.61 6.82 3.80
C PHE A 261 -12.17 5.45 3.34
N LEU A 262 -13.12 4.54 3.15
CA LEU A 262 -12.89 3.26 2.47
C LEU A 262 -13.20 3.46 1.00
N VAL A 263 -12.26 3.12 0.12
CA VAL A 263 -12.28 3.46 -1.31
C VAL A 263 -12.08 2.19 -2.13
N TRP A 264 -12.87 2.04 -3.19
CA TRP A 264 -12.79 0.93 -4.14
C TRP A 264 -13.39 1.37 -5.47
N TRP A 265 -13.27 0.54 -6.49
CA TRP A 265 -13.84 0.83 -7.81
C TRP A 265 -14.60 -0.36 -8.39
N ASP A 266 -15.39 -0.07 -9.41
CA ASP A 266 -15.94 -1.09 -10.30
C ASP A 266 -15.65 -0.72 -11.76
N LEU A 267 -15.71 -1.73 -12.62
CA LEU A 267 -15.58 -1.60 -14.06
C LEU A 267 -16.81 -2.19 -14.73
N ASP A 268 -17.47 -1.43 -15.60
CA ASP A 268 -18.48 -1.92 -16.53
C ASP A 268 -17.78 -2.34 -17.83
N MET A 269 -17.84 -3.62 -18.16
CA MET A 269 -17.10 -4.18 -19.29
C MET A 269 -17.59 -3.68 -20.65
N ASP A 270 -18.90 -3.41 -20.79
CA ASP A 270 -19.54 -3.25 -22.11
C ASP A 270 -20.67 -2.19 -22.18
N ARG A 271 -21.03 -1.55 -21.06
CA ARG A 271 -22.16 -0.61 -20.91
C ARG A 271 -23.53 -1.21 -21.19
N LYS A 272 -23.69 -2.53 -21.06
CA LYS A 272 -24.99 -3.23 -21.14
C LYS A 272 -25.57 -3.52 -19.76
N GLY A 273 -24.84 -3.24 -18.68
CA GLY A 273 -25.33 -3.33 -17.31
C GLY A 273 -25.38 -4.75 -16.73
N GLY A 274 -24.64 -5.71 -17.31
CA GLY A 274 -24.58 -7.10 -16.84
C GLY A 274 -23.20 -7.61 -16.45
N ASN A 275 -22.14 -7.05 -17.04
CA ASN A 275 -20.77 -7.55 -16.92
C ASN A 275 -19.91 -6.55 -16.13
N PHE A 276 -19.62 -6.88 -14.87
CA PHE A 276 -18.86 -6.01 -13.97
C PHE A 276 -17.70 -6.75 -13.30
N ILE A 277 -16.59 -6.05 -13.14
CA ILE A 277 -15.62 -6.31 -12.06
C ILE A 277 -15.96 -5.34 -10.94
N ASP A 278 -16.14 -5.84 -9.72
CA ASP A 278 -16.51 -5.02 -8.57
C ASP A 278 -15.55 -5.29 -7.39
N MET A 279 -14.82 -4.24 -6.97
CA MET A 279 -13.88 -4.30 -5.85
C MET A 279 -14.53 -3.98 -4.50
N ALA A 280 -15.86 -3.91 -4.43
CA ALA A 280 -16.57 -3.71 -3.17
C ALA A 280 -16.17 -4.77 -2.12
N PRO A 281 -15.95 -4.36 -0.86
CA PRO A 281 -15.57 -5.29 0.19
C PRO A 281 -16.70 -6.28 0.49
N LYS A 282 -16.36 -7.47 1.01
CA LYS A 282 -17.29 -8.58 1.26
C LYS A 282 -18.56 -8.22 2.04
N TRP A 283 -18.48 -7.24 2.93
CA TRP A 283 -19.60 -6.79 3.77
C TRP A 283 -20.45 -5.67 3.14
N SER A 284 -20.06 -5.14 1.97
CA SER A 284 -20.80 -4.10 1.28
C SER A 284 -22.16 -4.61 0.82
N LYS A 285 -23.23 -3.91 1.21
CA LYS A 285 -24.61 -4.24 0.81
C LYS A 285 -24.96 -3.79 -0.60
N GLN A 286 -24.12 -2.95 -1.21
CA GLN A 286 -24.34 -2.38 -2.54
C GLN A 286 -23.44 -3.01 -3.61
N ALA A 287 -22.80 -4.14 -3.31
CA ALA A 287 -21.99 -4.87 -4.29
C ALA A 287 -22.86 -5.31 -5.49
N LEU A 288 -22.34 -5.10 -6.69
CA LEU A 288 -22.95 -5.48 -7.96
C LEU A 288 -22.85 -7.00 -8.21
N LYS A 289 -21.83 -7.64 -7.64
CA LYS A 289 -21.57 -9.09 -7.75
C LYS A 289 -21.15 -9.69 -6.41
N PRO A 290 -21.26 -11.03 -6.25
CA PRO A 290 -20.65 -11.72 -5.11
C PRO A 290 -19.15 -11.45 -5.05
N TYR A 291 -18.65 -11.14 -3.85
CA TYR A 291 -17.24 -10.86 -3.59
C TYR A 291 -16.31 -11.96 -4.11
N GLN A 292 -15.26 -11.55 -4.80
CA GLN A 292 -14.17 -12.40 -5.28
C GLN A 292 -12.85 -11.95 -4.64
N TRP A 293 -12.07 -12.91 -4.15
CA TRP A 293 -10.77 -12.61 -3.57
C TRP A 293 -9.71 -12.45 -4.66
N ARG A 294 -8.83 -11.45 -4.50
CA ARG A 294 -7.64 -11.16 -5.31
C ARG A 294 -6.68 -10.26 -4.52
N ASP A 295 -5.42 -10.13 -4.93
CA ASP A 295 -4.40 -9.36 -4.18
C ASP A 295 -3.66 -8.30 -5.02
N HIS A 296 -3.59 -8.47 -6.34
CA HIS A 296 -3.15 -7.42 -7.27
C HIS A 296 -4.08 -6.19 -7.22
N TRP A 297 -5.38 -6.40 -6.98
CA TRP A 297 -6.33 -5.36 -6.64
C TRP A 297 -6.90 -5.57 -5.24
N MET A 298 -7.01 -4.47 -4.51
CA MET A 298 -7.53 -4.47 -3.14
C MET A 298 -8.56 -3.35 -3.00
N GLN A 299 -8.79 -2.92 -1.77
CA GLN A 299 -9.42 -1.63 -1.47
C GLN A 299 -8.38 -0.71 -0.83
N ALA A 300 -8.66 0.58 -0.79
CA ALA A 300 -7.78 1.57 -0.19
C ALA A 300 -8.45 2.29 0.98
N VAL A 301 -7.63 2.74 1.92
CA VAL A 301 -8.04 3.59 3.05
C VAL A 301 -7.37 4.95 2.92
N TYR A 302 -8.17 6.02 2.89
CA TYR A 302 -7.68 7.40 2.92
C TYR A 302 -8.07 8.07 4.23
N PHE A 303 -7.28 9.04 4.65
CA PHE A 303 -7.52 9.80 5.86
C PHE A 303 -7.86 11.25 5.51
N PRO A 304 -8.86 11.86 6.15
CA PRO A 304 -9.21 13.26 5.89
C PRO A 304 -8.08 14.19 6.31
N THR A 305 -8.00 15.35 5.66
CA THR A 305 -7.15 16.47 6.10
C THR A 305 -7.73 17.11 7.36
N HIS A 306 -9.05 17.25 7.44
CA HIS A 306 -9.75 17.69 8.65
C HIS A 306 -9.97 16.52 9.63
N LYS A 307 -8.97 16.23 10.47
CA LYS A 307 -8.96 15.08 11.41
C LYS A 307 -10.09 15.08 12.46
N ASN A 308 -10.74 16.21 12.70
CA ASN A 308 -11.74 16.38 13.75
C ASN A 308 -13.16 16.64 13.23
N ALA A 309 -13.40 16.51 11.92
CA ALA A 309 -14.72 16.74 11.32
C ALA A 309 -15.78 15.78 11.88
N ARG A 310 -16.80 16.34 12.54
CA ARG A 310 -17.92 15.61 13.15
C ARG A 310 -19.23 16.04 12.51
N PHE A 311 -20.12 15.06 12.34
CA PHE A 311 -21.43 15.25 11.71
C PHE A 311 -22.51 14.59 12.55
N ASP A 312 -23.69 15.20 12.58
CA ASP A 312 -24.87 14.64 13.23
C ASP A 312 -25.69 13.75 12.28
N ALA A 313 -26.42 12.79 12.83
CA ALA A 313 -27.36 11.97 12.08
C ALA A 313 -28.37 12.86 11.33
N GLY A 314 -28.53 12.62 10.03
CA GLY A 314 -29.39 13.42 9.15
C GLY A 314 -28.77 14.73 8.64
N GLN A 315 -27.62 15.16 9.17
CA GLN A 315 -26.88 16.30 8.63
C GLN A 315 -26.36 16.00 7.23
N GLU A 316 -26.32 17.02 6.37
CA GLU A 316 -25.65 16.92 5.08
C GLU A 316 -24.14 17.14 5.23
N MET A 317 -23.39 16.15 4.78
CA MET A 317 -21.93 16.17 4.70
C MET A 317 -21.51 16.39 3.25
N LYS A 318 -20.58 17.32 3.03
CA LYS A 318 -19.93 17.53 1.73
C LYS A 318 -18.60 16.79 1.74
N VAL A 319 -18.50 15.76 0.88
CA VAL A 319 -17.25 15.04 0.63
C VAL A 319 -16.59 15.64 -0.59
N VAL A 320 -15.39 16.17 -0.40
CA VAL A 320 -14.55 16.69 -1.49
C VAL A 320 -13.68 15.55 -1.99
N CYS A 321 -13.87 15.18 -3.25
CA CYS A 321 -13.11 14.14 -3.92
C CYS A 321 -12.17 14.84 -4.92
N SER A 322 -10.87 14.57 -4.82
CA SER A 322 -9.90 15.11 -5.77
C SER A 322 -8.98 14.01 -6.32
N HIS A 323 -8.53 14.18 -7.55
CA HIS A 323 -7.46 13.37 -8.11
C HIS A 323 -6.60 14.14 -9.10
N ASP A 324 -5.33 13.75 -9.21
CA ASP A 324 -4.44 14.13 -10.31
C ASP A 324 -4.40 12.99 -11.34
N GLU A 325 -3.37 12.92 -12.18
CA GLU A 325 -3.24 11.84 -13.18
C GLU A 325 -3.08 10.44 -12.55
N TYR A 326 -2.58 10.34 -11.31
CA TYR A 326 -2.13 9.07 -10.71
C TYR A 326 -2.62 8.84 -9.27
N SER A 327 -3.19 9.83 -8.60
CA SER A 327 -3.41 9.76 -7.15
C SER A 327 -4.73 10.38 -6.74
N LEU A 328 -5.34 9.80 -5.70
CA LEU A 328 -6.60 10.24 -5.12
C LEU A 328 -6.39 10.90 -3.75
N TRP A 329 -7.26 11.84 -3.36
CA TRP A 329 -7.37 12.31 -1.99
C TRP A 329 -8.76 12.86 -1.69
N PHE A 330 -9.15 12.77 -0.41
CA PHE A 330 -10.52 13.02 0.02
C PHE A 330 -10.57 13.80 1.32
N ASP A 331 -11.63 14.58 1.49
CA ASP A 331 -11.91 15.29 2.72
C ASP A 331 -13.41 15.43 2.96
N ALA A 332 -13.81 15.70 4.20
CA ALA A 332 -15.20 15.89 4.58
C ALA A 332 -15.38 17.18 5.36
N VAL A 333 -16.28 18.04 4.88
CA VAL A 333 -16.61 19.31 5.52
C VAL A 333 -18.13 19.50 5.69
N PRO A 334 -18.56 20.33 6.65
CA PRO A 334 -19.94 20.77 6.74
C PRO A 334 -20.46 21.34 5.41
N SER A 335 -21.72 21.05 5.04
CA SER A 335 -22.27 21.46 3.74
C SER A 335 -22.32 22.98 3.50
N ASN A 336 -22.39 23.75 4.59
CA ASN A 336 -22.37 25.21 4.60
C ASN A 336 -20.98 25.81 4.34
N GLU A 337 -19.91 25.02 4.38
CA GLU A 337 -18.56 25.49 4.03
C GLU A 337 -18.34 25.48 2.52
N ASN A 338 -17.79 26.58 2.00
CA ASN A 338 -17.43 26.73 0.59
C ASN A 338 -16.00 26.20 0.35
N GLN A 339 -15.81 24.90 0.52
CA GLN A 339 -14.60 24.22 0.06
C GLN A 339 -14.89 23.49 -1.25
N ALA A 340 -14.31 24.00 -2.34
CA ALA A 340 -14.48 23.45 -3.69
C ALA A 340 -13.42 22.38 -4.02
N SER A 341 -12.24 22.47 -3.39
CA SER A 341 -11.12 21.56 -3.57
C SER A 341 -10.29 21.45 -2.29
N VAL A 342 -9.49 20.40 -2.22
CA VAL A 342 -8.53 20.15 -1.14
C VAL A 342 -7.17 19.98 -1.80
N GLU A 343 -6.10 20.53 -1.23
CA GLU A 343 -4.75 20.26 -1.72
C GLU A 343 -4.32 18.84 -1.36
N ARG A 344 -3.50 18.22 -2.20
CA ARG A 344 -2.99 16.88 -1.93
C ARG A 344 -2.24 16.87 -0.58
N PRO A 345 -2.61 15.97 0.36
CA PRO A 345 -2.05 16.01 1.71
C PRO A 345 -0.61 15.51 1.72
N TYR A 346 0.32 16.33 2.22
CA TYR A 346 1.71 15.91 2.44
C TYR A 346 2.07 15.93 3.93
N CYS A 347 2.95 15.02 4.31
CA CYS A 347 3.43 14.93 5.68
C CYS A 347 4.19 16.19 6.09
N ILE A 348 3.71 16.87 7.13
CA ILE A 348 4.40 18.02 7.76
C ILE A 348 4.98 17.69 9.13
N CYS A 349 4.70 16.50 9.68
CA CYS A 349 5.17 16.13 11.02
C CYS A 349 6.46 15.31 11.04
N ARG A 350 6.94 14.87 9.86
CA ARG A 350 8.02 13.88 9.60
C ARG A 350 7.62 12.42 9.83
N MET A 351 6.78 12.12 10.82
CA MET A 351 6.39 10.74 11.15
C MET A 351 5.87 9.95 9.93
N HIS A 352 4.89 10.48 9.21
CA HIS A 352 4.28 9.78 8.06
C HIS A 352 5.18 9.66 6.83
N ALA A 353 6.30 10.38 6.80
CA ALA A 353 7.27 10.30 5.71
C ALA A 353 8.28 9.16 5.92
N PHE A 354 8.52 8.78 7.19
CA PHE A 354 9.54 7.79 7.56
C PHE A 354 8.95 6.48 8.10
N LEU A 355 7.73 6.50 8.62
CA LEU A 355 7.07 5.33 9.19
C LEU A 355 6.00 4.80 8.25
N THR A 356 6.01 3.48 8.05
CA THR A 356 4.88 2.80 7.39
C THR A 356 3.64 2.87 8.27
N ARG A 357 2.46 2.71 7.67
CA ARG A 357 1.17 2.61 8.38
C ARG A 357 1.18 1.54 9.47
N TYR A 358 1.83 0.40 9.18
CA TYR A 358 2.01 -0.68 10.14
C TYR A 358 2.89 -0.27 11.33
N ASN A 359 3.96 0.48 11.10
CA ASN A 359 4.85 0.94 12.18
C ASN A 359 4.11 1.88 13.14
N ILE A 360 3.24 2.75 12.61
CA ILE A 360 2.38 3.64 13.41
C ILE A 360 1.39 2.80 14.24
N TYR A 361 0.66 1.89 13.60
CA TYR A 361 -0.29 1.01 14.28
C TYR A 361 0.37 0.15 15.38
N ARG A 362 1.55 -0.41 15.11
CA ARG A 362 2.32 -1.21 16.07
C ARG A 362 2.57 -0.45 17.37
N MET A 363 2.91 0.83 17.29
CA MET A 363 3.17 1.65 18.48
C MET A 363 1.89 1.88 19.31
N HIS A 364 0.74 2.08 18.66
CA HIS A 364 -0.56 2.07 19.34
C HIS A 364 -0.83 0.71 20.01
N ALA A 365 -0.68 -0.38 19.26
CA ALA A 365 -0.96 -1.73 19.76
C ALA A 365 -0.08 -2.13 20.95
N LEU A 366 1.16 -1.63 21.02
CA LEU A 366 2.06 -1.84 22.15
C LEU A 366 1.60 -1.06 23.39
N PHE A 367 1.21 0.19 23.24
CA PHE A 367 0.79 1.04 24.36
C PHE A 367 -0.62 0.74 24.87
N GLU A 368 -1.45 0.09 24.06
CA GLU A 368 -2.75 -0.44 24.47
C GLU A 368 -2.66 -1.82 25.13
N ASN A 369 -1.50 -2.48 25.05
CA ASN A 369 -1.27 -3.75 25.71
C ASN A 369 -0.85 -3.53 27.16
N GLU A 370 -1.81 -3.64 28.09
CA GLU A 370 -1.59 -3.45 29.53
C GLU A 370 -0.44 -4.31 30.07
N GLN A 371 -0.32 -5.58 29.64
CA GLN A 371 0.76 -6.46 30.11
C GLN A 371 2.14 -5.97 29.66
N PHE A 372 2.23 -5.43 28.45
CA PHE A 372 3.46 -4.84 27.95
C PHE A 372 3.81 -3.55 28.70
N VAL A 373 2.84 -2.67 28.92
CA VAL A 373 3.03 -1.42 29.67
C VAL A 373 3.46 -1.73 31.11
N ASP A 374 2.76 -2.63 31.80
CA ASP A 374 3.12 -3.09 33.15
C ASP A 374 4.53 -3.66 33.21
N PHE A 375 4.92 -4.45 32.20
CA PHE A 375 6.27 -5.00 32.09
C PHE A 375 7.32 -3.89 31.96
N VAL A 376 7.08 -2.90 31.09
CA VAL A 376 7.97 -1.74 30.92
C VAL A 376 8.08 -0.96 32.23
N GLU A 377 6.97 -0.68 32.90
CA GLU A 377 6.97 0.06 34.16
C GLU A 377 7.69 -0.69 35.27
N GLN A 378 7.47 -2.00 35.40
CA GLN A 378 8.12 -2.84 36.40
C GLN A 378 9.63 -2.93 36.21
N ASN A 379 10.08 -3.11 34.97
CA ASN A 379 11.51 -3.30 34.66
C ASN A 379 12.28 -1.99 34.43
N SER A 380 11.60 -0.85 34.46
CA SER A 380 12.26 0.47 34.44
C SER A 380 12.27 1.16 35.81
N ARG A 381 11.40 0.76 36.75
CA ARG A 381 11.19 1.45 38.03
C ARG A 381 12.48 1.72 38.80
N ASN A 382 12.78 3.00 39.01
CA ASN A 382 13.95 3.51 39.73
C ASN A 382 15.31 3.05 39.14
N GLN A 383 15.34 2.55 37.92
CA GLN A 383 16.57 2.11 37.24
C GLN A 383 17.07 3.15 36.23
N THR A 384 18.33 3.03 35.85
CA THR A 384 18.83 3.64 34.63
C THR A 384 18.62 2.67 33.47
N VAL A 385 17.85 3.09 32.46
CA VAL A 385 17.42 2.21 31.37
C VAL A 385 18.05 2.65 30.06
N ILE A 386 18.75 1.74 29.37
CA ILE A 386 19.20 1.95 27.99
C ILE A 386 18.18 1.32 27.05
N CYS A 387 17.66 2.10 26.11
CA CYS A 387 16.67 1.65 25.12
C CYS A 387 17.27 1.65 23.71
N PRO A 388 17.94 0.55 23.28
CA PRO A 388 18.44 0.42 21.92
C PRO A 388 17.32 0.04 20.95
N GLY A 389 17.37 0.59 19.75
CA GLY A 389 16.46 0.26 18.65
C GLY A 389 16.59 1.25 17.50
N GLU A 390 15.65 1.17 16.56
CA GLU A 390 15.46 2.19 15.53
C GLU A 390 13.97 2.28 15.22
N GLY A 391 13.34 3.41 15.56
CA GLY A 391 11.91 3.62 15.36
C GLY A 391 11.00 3.12 16.50
N SER A 392 11.46 3.13 17.76
CA SER A 392 10.65 2.69 18.92
C SER A 392 10.40 3.84 19.90
N LEU A 393 9.16 3.94 20.41
CA LEU A 393 8.77 4.89 21.45
C LEU A 393 8.90 4.31 22.88
N LEU A 394 9.40 3.07 23.03
CA LEU A 394 9.50 2.38 24.32
C LEU A 394 10.26 3.20 25.37
N GLY A 395 11.33 3.91 24.96
CA GLY A 395 12.12 4.73 25.89
C GLY A 395 11.32 5.88 26.50
N LEU A 396 10.38 6.45 25.76
CA LEU A 396 9.49 7.48 26.26
C LEU A 396 8.49 6.91 27.28
N ALA A 397 7.96 5.71 27.04
CA ALA A 397 7.07 5.03 27.98
C ALA A 397 7.82 4.63 29.28
N ALA A 398 9.05 4.13 29.16
CA ALA A 398 9.88 3.76 30.31
C ALA A 398 10.21 4.96 31.23
N ALA A 399 10.21 6.17 30.69
CA ALA A 399 10.54 7.38 31.44
C ALA A 399 9.55 7.70 32.57
N LYS A 400 8.32 7.17 32.51
CA LYS A 400 7.31 7.33 33.56
C LYS A 400 7.78 6.82 34.93
N THR A 401 8.55 5.73 34.94
CA THR A 401 8.99 5.05 36.17
C THR A 401 10.50 4.96 36.32
N ALA A 402 11.27 5.20 35.24
CA ALA A 402 12.72 5.20 35.27
C ALA A 402 13.32 6.39 36.03
N LYS A 403 14.47 6.15 36.67
CA LYS A 403 15.32 7.21 37.22
C LYS A 403 15.96 8.02 36.10
N LYS A 404 16.43 7.34 35.05
CA LYS A 404 17.03 7.93 33.84
C LYS A 404 16.83 6.99 32.67
N VAL A 405 16.53 7.52 31.48
CA VAL A 405 16.44 6.76 30.23
C VAL A 405 17.46 7.29 29.22
N LEU A 406 18.19 6.38 28.59
CA LEU A 406 19.14 6.65 27.51
C LEU A 406 18.65 5.92 26.26
N VAL A 407 18.03 6.65 25.34
CA VAL A 407 17.55 6.10 24.07
C VAL A 407 18.68 6.08 23.06
N VAL A 408 18.86 4.96 22.36
CA VAL A 408 19.84 4.84 21.27
C VAL A 408 19.09 4.54 19.99
N ASP A 409 19.09 5.51 19.07
CA ASP A 409 18.45 5.37 17.77
C ASP A 409 19.36 5.95 16.67
N LYS A 410 19.74 5.13 15.69
CA LYS A 410 20.65 5.55 14.60
C LYS A 410 19.97 6.48 13.59
N ASN A 411 18.65 6.47 13.49
CA ASN A 411 17.91 7.25 12.51
C ASN A 411 17.72 8.69 12.99
N THR A 412 18.38 9.63 12.29
CA THR A 412 18.30 11.06 12.64
C THR A 412 16.88 11.59 12.63
N HIS A 413 16.06 11.18 11.66
CA HIS A 413 14.67 11.64 11.57
C HIS A 413 13.81 11.12 12.72
N PHE A 414 14.06 9.89 13.19
CA PHE A 414 13.34 9.36 14.35
C PHE A 414 13.81 10.00 15.66
N ARG A 415 15.09 10.34 15.80
CA ARG A 415 15.57 11.12 16.96
C ARG A 415 14.88 12.48 17.07
N GLU A 416 14.63 13.17 15.96
CA GLU A 416 13.86 14.42 15.95
C GLU A 416 12.40 14.21 16.38
N ILE A 417 11.78 13.08 15.99
CA ILE A 417 10.44 12.71 16.46
C ILE A 417 10.46 12.48 17.98
N LEU A 418 11.44 11.74 18.49
CA LEU A 418 11.60 11.51 19.94
C LEU A 418 11.77 12.81 20.71
N GLU A 419 12.54 13.78 20.19
CA GLU A 419 12.70 15.10 20.82
C GLU A 419 11.39 15.88 20.87
N LYS A 420 10.54 15.82 19.83
CA LYS A 420 9.20 16.44 19.86
C LYS A 420 8.32 15.84 20.95
N TYR A 421 8.29 14.52 21.08
CA TYR A 421 7.56 13.84 22.16
C TYR A 421 8.12 14.22 23.53
N LYS A 422 9.44 14.21 23.69
CA LYS A 422 10.12 14.59 24.93
C LYS A 422 9.74 16.02 25.37
N GLN A 423 9.68 16.96 24.43
CA GLN A 423 9.25 18.33 24.68
C GLN A 423 7.76 18.41 25.05
N TYR A 424 6.89 17.75 24.28
CA TYR A 424 5.44 17.75 24.49
C TYR A 424 5.06 17.18 25.86
N TYR A 425 5.61 16.03 26.23
CA TYR A 425 5.35 15.38 27.53
C TYR A 425 6.25 15.88 28.67
N GLN A 426 7.10 16.89 28.42
CA GLN A 426 8.01 17.48 29.40
C GLN A 426 8.90 16.45 30.13
N LEU A 427 9.43 15.47 29.38
CA LEU A 427 10.20 14.35 29.94
C LEU A 427 11.67 14.77 30.18
N LEU A 428 11.99 15.11 31.43
CA LEU A 428 13.32 15.63 31.81
C LEU A 428 14.38 14.54 32.03
N ASN A 429 13.96 13.30 32.27
CA ASN A 429 14.83 12.17 32.60
C ASN A 429 15.27 11.34 31.38
N ILE A 430 15.16 11.87 30.16
CA ILE A 430 15.51 11.16 28.91
C ILE A 430 16.64 11.87 28.17
N ASP A 431 17.67 11.12 27.77
CA ASP A 431 18.67 11.55 26.79
C ASP A 431 18.64 10.64 25.55
N ILE A 432 18.82 11.22 24.37
CA ILE A 432 18.72 10.52 23.08
C ILE A 432 20.09 10.57 22.38
N TYR A 433 20.58 9.41 21.91
CA TYR A 433 21.90 9.25 21.30
C TYR A 433 21.81 8.58 19.93
N GLU A 434 22.74 8.93 19.04
CA GLU A 434 22.84 8.33 17.70
C GLU A 434 23.39 6.90 17.71
N SER A 435 24.14 6.51 18.74
CA SER A 435 24.76 5.18 18.79
C SER A 435 25.21 4.81 20.20
N VAL A 436 25.47 3.51 20.42
CA VAL A 436 25.99 2.98 21.69
C VAL A 436 27.35 3.59 22.04
N GLU A 437 28.20 3.85 21.04
CA GLU A 437 29.51 4.48 21.21
C GLU A 437 29.41 5.91 21.75
N LYS A 438 28.32 6.63 21.48
CA LYS A 438 28.09 8.00 21.96
C LYS A 438 27.44 8.10 23.34
N LEU A 439 27.00 6.97 23.91
CA LEU A 439 26.51 6.95 25.29
C LEU A 439 27.57 7.51 26.27
N PRO A 440 27.16 8.08 27.41
CA PRO A 440 28.09 8.57 28.42
C PRO A 440 29.01 7.46 28.94
N VAL A 441 30.25 7.82 29.27
CA VAL A 441 31.26 6.89 29.80
C VAL A 441 30.93 6.47 31.23
N GLU A 442 30.41 7.39 32.03
CA GLU A 442 29.99 7.16 33.42
C GLU A 442 28.47 7.33 33.55
N ILE A 443 27.78 6.33 34.12
CA ILE A 443 26.30 6.31 34.26
C ILE A 443 25.89 6.21 35.75
N GLY A 444 26.83 6.40 36.68
CA GLY A 444 26.61 6.09 38.09
C GLY A 444 26.74 4.59 38.35
N ASP A 445 25.91 4.04 39.24
CA ASP A 445 26.00 2.63 39.63
C ASP A 445 25.53 1.69 38.50
N SER A 446 26.49 1.01 37.86
CA SER A 446 26.23 0.05 36.79
C SER A 446 25.41 -1.17 37.22
N SER A 447 25.21 -1.41 38.52
CA SER A 447 24.32 -2.45 39.04
C SER A 447 22.83 -2.09 38.91
N GLU A 448 22.49 -0.81 38.74
CA GLU A 448 21.14 -0.30 38.50
C GLU A 448 20.82 -0.14 37.00
N LEU A 449 21.66 -0.69 36.11
CA LEU A 449 21.55 -0.53 34.66
C LEU A 449 20.80 -1.71 34.02
N THR A 450 19.74 -1.40 33.29
CA THR A 450 18.96 -2.38 32.51
C THR A 450 18.86 -1.95 31.05
N VAL A 451 18.90 -2.92 30.15
CA VAL A 451 18.59 -2.72 28.74
C VAL A 451 17.16 -3.16 28.48
N LEU A 452 16.35 -2.29 27.89
CA LEU A 452 14.95 -2.58 27.56
C LEU A 452 14.69 -2.25 26.09
N ALA A 453 14.22 -3.22 25.31
CA ALA A 453 13.93 -3.02 23.89
C ALA A 453 12.72 -3.84 23.44
N GLU A 454 12.05 -3.35 22.39
CA GLU A 454 11.09 -4.13 21.58
C GLU A 454 11.77 -5.11 20.61
N PRO A 455 13.10 -5.19 20.63
CA PRO A 455 13.97 -4.97 19.47
C PRO A 455 13.26 -4.72 18.13
N PHE A 456 13.10 -3.45 17.77
CA PHE A 456 12.60 -3.04 16.47
C PHE A 456 13.60 -2.15 15.74
N TYR A 457 13.75 -2.36 14.43
CA TYR A 457 14.65 -1.58 13.58
C TYR A 457 13.99 -1.30 12.24
N LEU A 458 13.81 -0.03 11.88
CA LEU A 458 13.18 0.38 10.61
C LEU A 458 13.87 -0.20 9.37
N THR A 459 15.17 -0.49 9.48
CA THR A 459 15.98 -1.10 8.42
C THR A 459 15.81 -2.61 8.28
N ALA A 460 15.07 -3.26 9.19
CA ALA A 460 14.84 -4.70 9.15
C ALA A 460 13.79 -5.08 8.07
N MET A 461 14.22 -5.90 7.11
CA MET A 461 13.32 -6.40 6.04
C MET A 461 12.63 -7.70 6.43
N ASN A 462 13.19 -8.45 7.40
CA ASN A 462 12.65 -9.72 7.87
C ASN A 462 12.56 -9.72 9.40
N PRO A 463 11.67 -10.54 10.00
CA PRO A 463 11.58 -10.65 11.45
C PRO A 463 12.92 -10.95 12.14
N ILE A 464 13.77 -11.78 11.54
CA ILE A 464 15.08 -12.16 12.10
C ILE A 464 16.12 -11.02 12.05
N ASP A 465 15.96 -10.04 11.16
CA ASP A 465 16.91 -8.93 11.03
C ASP A 465 16.89 -8.04 12.31
N HIS A 466 15.84 -8.14 13.12
CA HIS A 466 15.75 -7.49 14.44
C HIS A 466 16.73 -8.04 15.49
N LEU A 467 17.35 -9.20 15.24
CA LEU A 467 18.38 -9.78 16.11
C LEU A 467 19.69 -8.96 16.14
N ARG A 468 19.79 -7.89 15.32
CA ARG A 468 20.76 -6.81 15.50
C ARG A 468 20.86 -6.33 16.97
N TYR A 469 19.75 -6.42 17.71
CA TYR A 469 19.71 -6.20 19.16
C TYR A 469 20.79 -6.95 19.95
N ILE A 470 21.09 -8.20 19.61
CA ILE A 470 22.12 -8.99 20.29
C ILE A 470 23.49 -8.31 20.19
N HIS A 471 23.79 -7.73 19.03
CA HIS A 471 25.03 -7.00 18.80
C HIS A 471 25.07 -5.71 19.64
N GLU A 472 23.98 -4.95 19.69
CA GLU A 472 23.90 -3.71 20.49
C GLU A 472 23.99 -3.99 21.99
N VAL A 473 23.34 -5.05 22.49
CA VAL A 473 23.49 -5.50 23.89
C VAL A 473 24.94 -5.88 24.20
N LYS A 474 25.62 -6.59 23.29
CA LYS A 474 27.04 -6.94 23.44
C LYS A 474 27.90 -5.68 23.56
N MET A 475 27.71 -4.70 22.67
CA MET A 475 28.45 -3.44 22.72
C MET A 475 28.19 -2.65 24.02
N ILE A 476 26.95 -2.63 24.51
CA ILE A 476 26.60 -1.98 25.79
C ILE A 476 27.34 -2.65 26.95
N ARG A 477 27.32 -3.99 27.02
CA ARG A 477 28.03 -4.75 28.07
C ARG A 477 29.54 -4.53 28.04
N GLU A 478 30.12 -4.50 26.84
CA GLU A 478 31.54 -4.21 26.65
C GLU A 478 31.90 -2.78 27.09
N LYS A 479 31.08 -1.79 26.71
CA LYS A 479 31.29 -0.39 27.05
C LYS A 479 31.31 -0.13 28.55
N TYR A 480 30.37 -0.72 29.28
CA TYR A 480 30.28 -0.55 30.74
C TYR A 480 31.04 -1.61 31.53
N LYS A 481 31.77 -2.51 30.86
CA LYS A 481 32.53 -3.61 31.47
C LYS A 481 31.70 -4.43 32.48
N ASN A 482 30.40 -4.57 32.20
CA ASN A 482 29.46 -5.27 33.06
C ASN A 482 28.69 -6.31 32.25
N SER A 483 29.10 -7.58 32.36
CA SER A 483 28.43 -8.71 31.71
C SER A 483 27.07 -9.05 32.32
N ASN A 484 26.78 -8.58 33.54
CA ASN A 484 25.58 -8.91 34.30
C ASN A 484 24.42 -7.95 34.04
N ILE A 485 24.59 -6.96 33.15
CA ILE A 485 23.49 -6.08 32.72
C ILE A 485 22.34 -6.95 32.19
N ILE A 486 21.19 -6.81 32.85
CA ILE A 486 19.96 -7.48 32.44
C ILE A 486 19.47 -6.80 31.18
N ALA A 487 19.19 -7.61 30.15
CA ALA A 487 18.73 -7.13 28.85
C ALA A 487 17.42 -7.82 28.49
N TYR A 488 16.40 -7.02 28.17
CA TYR A 488 15.09 -7.48 27.73
C TYR A 488 14.86 -7.12 26.25
N PRO A 489 14.34 -8.07 25.45
CA PRO A 489 13.97 -9.44 25.80
C PRO A 489 15.19 -10.32 26.10
N ARG A 490 15.03 -11.29 27.03
CA ARG A 490 16.12 -12.19 27.45
C ARG A 490 16.35 -13.35 26.47
N GLU A 491 15.31 -13.71 25.73
CA GLU A 491 15.28 -14.84 24.83
C GLU A 491 14.51 -14.46 23.56
N ALA A 492 14.91 -15.05 22.44
CA ALA A 492 14.18 -14.96 21.18
C ALA A 492 14.01 -16.37 20.62
N THR A 493 12.82 -16.69 20.11
CA THR A 493 12.53 -18.00 19.50
C THR A 493 11.89 -17.79 18.15
N LEU A 494 12.51 -18.31 17.10
CA LEU A 494 11.88 -18.40 15.78
C LEU A 494 10.91 -19.59 15.79
N ARG A 495 9.65 -19.35 15.42
CA ARG A 495 8.61 -20.37 15.32
C ARG A 495 8.11 -20.45 13.89
N MET A 496 7.70 -21.64 13.48
CA MET A 496 7.10 -21.91 12.18
C MET A 496 5.80 -22.68 12.39
N LEU A 497 4.77 -22.33 11.62
CA LEU A 497 3.49 -23.00 11.63
C LEU A 497 3.10 -23.31 10.17
N PRO A 498 2.87 -24.58 9.79
CA PRO A 498 2.30 -24.88 8.48
C PRO A 498 0.86 -24.35 8.45
N VAL A 499 0.54 -23.61 7.39
CA VAL A 499 -0.76 -22.97 7.20
C VAL A 499 -1.26 -23.27 5.80
N ALA A 500 -2.54 -23.62 5.69
CA ALA A 500 -3.25 -23.70 4.42
C ALA A 500 -4.07 -22.41 4.25
N PHE A 501 -3.49 -21.42 3.56
CA PHE A 501 -4.21 -20.18 3.26
C PHE A 501 -5.31 -20.43 2.24
N THR A 502 -6.51 -19.88 2.47
CA THR A 502 -7.64 -20.01 1.55
C THR A 502 -7.32 -19.55 0.14
N HIS A 503 -6.60 -18.43 0.00
CA HIS A 503 -6.30 -17.83 -1.30
C HIS A 503 -4.89 -17.26 -1.46
N LEU A 504 -4.23 -16.85 -0.37
CA LEU A 504 -2.92 -16.18 -0.42
C LEU A 504 -1.85 -16.96 -1.19
N HIS A 505 -1.96 -18.29 -1.27
CA HIS A 505 -1.03 -19.11 -2.04
C HIS A 505 -1.03 -18.78 -3.55
N ASN A 506 -2.12 -18.21 -4.09
CA ASN A 506 -2.26 -17.88 -5.51
C ASN A 506 -1.30 -16.78 -5.98
N ILE A 507 -0.81 -15.91 -5.09
CA ILE A 507 0.20 -14.88 -5.45
C ILE A 507 1.55 -15.49 -5.83
N ALA A 508 1.74 -16.77 -5.54
CA ALA A 508 3.01 -17.47 -5.70
C ALA A 508 2.88 -18.81 -6.44
N ALA A 509 1.66 -19.27 -6.70
CA ALA A 509 1.39 -20.52 -7.38
C ALA A 509 1.75 -20.44 -8.87
N PRO A 510 2.17 -21.55 -9.49
CA PRO A 510 2.24 -21.60 -10.95
C PRO A 510 0.83 -21.43 -11.54
N VAL A 511 0.77 -20.76 -12.67
CA VAL A 511 -0.44 -20.40 -13.40
C VAL A 511 -0.96 -21.56 -14.24
N GLY A 512 -0.07 -22.25 -14.96
CA GLY A 512 -0.42 -23.36 -15.85
C GLY A 512 -1.31 -22.93 -17.02
N THR A 513 -2.50 -23.53 -17.12
CA THR A 513 -3.46 -23.27 -18.19
C THR A 513 -4.63 -22.44 -17.67
N VAL A 514 -4.91 -21.31 -18.32
CA VAL A 514 -5.98 -20.37 -17.94
C VAL A 514 -6.85 -20.08 -19.17
N HIS A 515 -8.17 -20.19 -19.03
CA HIS A 515 -9.11 -20.09 -20.17
C HIS A 515 -8.77 -20.99 -21.36
N GLY A 516 -8.15 -22.15 -21.12
CA GLY A 516 -7.71 -23.06 -22.18
C GLY A 516 -6.39 -22.68 -22.87
N PHE A 517 -5.78 -21.55 -22.49
CA PHE A 517 -4.49 -21.11 -23.00
C PHE A 517 -3.34 -21.58 -22.11
N ASP A 518 -2.30 -22.15 -22.70
CA ASP A 518 -1.08 -22.58 -22.00
C ASP A 518 -0.17 -21.39 -21.71
N LEU A 519 0.00 -21.07 -20.43
CA LEU A 519 0.83 -19.98 -19.93
C LEU A 519 2.09 -20.51 -19.20
N SER A 520 2.49 -21.77 -19.43
CA SER A 520 3.67 -22.38 -18.79
C SER A 520 4.99 -21.63 -19.07
N ALA A 521 5.08 -20.92 -20.20
CA ALA A 521 6.22 -20.03 -20.48
C ALA A 521 6.36 -18.89 -19.46
N PHE A 522 5.24 -18.39 -18.93
CA PHE A 522 5.24 -17.41 -17.84
C PHE A 522 5.69 -18.06 -16.53
N ASP A 523 5.26 -19.28 -16.24
CA ASP A 523 5.70 -20.00 -15.03
C ASP A 523 7.20 -20.24 -15.03
N GLU A 524 7.79 -20.61 -16.17
CA GLU A 524 9.24 -20.77 -16.31
C GLU A 524 9.97 -19.45 -16.05
N LEU A 525 9.51 -18.36 -16.68
CA LEU A 525 10.07 -17.02 -16.49
C LEU A 525 10.01 -16.58 -15.02
N SER A 526 8.82 -16.69 -14.40
CA SER A 526 8.59 -16.32 -13.00
C SER A 526 9.44 -17.16 -12.05
N TYR A 527 9.52 -18.48 -12.28
CA TYR A 527 10.31 -19.40 -11.45
C TYR A 527 11.81 -19.06 -11.50
N VAL A 528 12.37 -18.86 -12.69
CA VAL A 528 13.79 -18.50 -12.87
C VAL A 528 14.10 -17.17 -12.16
N SER A 529 13.26 -16.16 -12.35
CA SER A 529 13.47 -14.84 -11.73
C SER A 529 13.42 -14.91 -10.19
N ARG A 530 12.50 -15.70 -9.62
CA ARG A 530 12.40 -15.90 -8.17
C ARG A 530 13.59 -16.68 -7.61
N LEU A 531 14.07 -17.70 -8.33
CA LEU A 531 15.25 -18.47 -7.93
C LEU A 531 16.52 -17.62 -7.87
N VAL A 532 16.73 -16.73 -8.85
CA VAL A 532 17.89 -15.82 -8.87
C VAL A 532 17.90 -14.91 -7.64
N LEU A 533 16.73 -14.43 -7.19
CA LEU A 533 16.63 -13.65 -5.95
C LEU A 533 16.95 -14.45 -4.68
N ILE A 534 16.64 -15.74 -4.66
CA ILE A 534 16.94 -16.61 -3.50
C ILE A 534 18.43 -16.95 -3.46
N MET A 535 19.00 -17.41 -4.58
CA MET A 535 20.40 -17.84 -4.64
C MET A 535 21.40 -16.71 -4.39
N ARG A 536 21.03 -15.46 -4.66
CA ARG A 536 21.90 -14.30 -4.42
C ARG A 536 21.74 -13.68 -3.02
N LYS A 537 20.85 -14.22 -2.16
CA LYS A 537 20.71 -13.85 -0.75
C LYS A 537 21.56 -14.70 0.20
N PHE A 538 22.04 -15.84 -0.28
CA PHE A 538 22.99 -16.73 0.40
C PHE A 538 24.35 -16.63 -0.28
#